data_AF-A0AAW8XH03-F1
#
_entry.id   AF-A0AAW8XH03-F1
#
_cell.length_a   1.000
_cell.length_b   1.000
_cell.length_c   1.000
_cell.angle_alpha   90.00
_cell.angle_beta   90.00
_cell.angle_gamma   90.00
#
_symmetry.space_group_name_H-M   'P 1'
#
loop_
_entity.id
_entity.type
_entity.pdbx_description
1 polymer ?
#
loop_
_entity_poly.entity_id
_entity_poly.type
_entity_poly.pdbx_seq_one_letter_code
_entity_poly.pdbx_strand_id
1 'polypeptide(L)' 'MIEHIHFRCPCCHGSQYRTSQFDVTEKNPFGAKCIFCKSAMMTLDTIRPYHLGALSTAQAQP' A
#
# COMPACT_ATOMS: atom_id res chain seq x y z
N MET A 1 -14.39 11.67 -2.62
CA MET A 1 -13.46 11.12 -1.62
C MET A 1 -12.47 10.27 -2.41
N ILE A 2 -11.23 10.72 -2.59
CA ILE A 2 -10.20 9.93 -3.29
C ILE A 2 -9.57 9.05 -2.22
N GLU A 3 -9.79 7.74 -2.26
CA GLU A 3 -9.08 6.82 -1.38
C GLU A 3 -7.62 6.76 -1.83
N HIS A 4 -6.74 7.34 -1.02
CA HIS A 4 -5.30 7.32 -1.29
C HIS A 4 -4.76 5.93 -0.95
N ILE A 5 -4.47 5.13 -1.97
CA ILE A 5 -3.84 3.82 -1.80
C ILE A 5 -2.42 4.03 -1.26
N HIS A 6 -2.17 3.54 -0.04
CA HIS A 6 -0.86 3.64 0.61
C HIS A 6 -0.01 2.41 0.28
N PHE A 7 1.15 2.64 -0.35
CA PHE A 7 2.11 1.59 -0.69
C PHE A 7 3.34 1.63 0.23
N ARG A 8 3.87 0.44 0.58
CA ARG A 8 5.13 0.27 1.32
C ARG A 8 6.02 -0.79 0.67
N CYS A 9 7.35 -0.57 0.67
CA CYS A 9 8.32 -1.58 0.26
C CYS A 9 8.42 -2.62 1.39
N PRO A 10 8.22 -3.92 1.13
CA PRO A 10 8.39 -4.95 2.15
C PRO A 10 9.86 -5.13 2.58
N CYS A 11 10.82 -4.64 1.80
CA CYS A 11 12.25 -4.82 2.09
C CYS A 11 12.86 -3.68 2.90
N CYS A 12 12.52 -2.43 2.59
CA CYS A 12 13.10 -1.25 3.25
C CYS A 12 12.08 -0.41 4.02
N HIS A 13 10.80 -0.82 4.01
CA HIS A 13 9.69 -0.14 4.67
C HIS A 13 9.45 1.30 4.16
N GLY A 14 10.15 1.70 3.10
CA GLY A 14 9.98 2.99 2.45
C GLY A 14 8.61 3.10 1.79
N SER A 15 8.07 4.31 1.76
CA SER A 15 6.81 4.67 1.08
C SER A 15 7.04 5.37 -0.26
N GLN A 16 8.29 5.63 -0.65
CA GLN A 16 8.62 6.22 -1.96
C GLN A 16 8.75 5.16 -3.05
N TYR A 17 8.05 5.39 -4.15
CA TYR A 17 8.03 4.52 -5.32
C TYR A 17 7.89 5.29 -6.62
N ARG A 18 8.24 4.60 -7.70
CA ARG A 18 7.85 4.95 -9.06
C ARG A 18 6.88 3.92 -9.59
N THR A 19 6.06 4.32 -10.55
CA THR A 19 5.22 3.42 -11.34
C THR A 19 5.78 3.32 -12.75
N SER A 20 5.70 2.14 -13.36
CA SER A 20 6.16 1.90 -14.72
C SER A 20 5.31 0.82 -15.36
N GLN A 21 4.87 1.02 -16.60
CA GLN A 21 4.12 0.01 -17.36
C GLN A 21 4.93 -1.29 -17.54
N PHE A 22 6.25 -1.19 -17.65
CA PHE A 22 7.13 -2.35 -17.78
C PHE A 22 7.23 -3.18 -16.49
N ASP A 23 6.89 -2.58 -15.34
CA ASP A 23 6.92 -3.25 -14.04
C ASP A 23 5.53 -3.78 -13.62
N VAL A 24 4.50 -3.59 -14.47
CA VAL A 24 3.15 -4.14 -14.27
C VAL A 24 3.18 -5.64 -14.49
N THR A 25 2.76 -6.39 -13.48
CA THR A 25 2.64 -7.85 -13.53
C THR A 25 1.39 -8.28 -12.79
N GLU A 26 1.00 -9.55 -12.92
CA GLU A 26 -0.14 -10.11 -12.17
C GLU A 26 0.01 -9.94 -10.65
N LYS A 27 1.25 -9.97 -10.15
CA LYS A 27 1.60 -9.77 -8.73
C LYS A 27 1.82 -8.30 -8.34
N ASN A 28 1.88 -7.39 -9.30
CA ASN A 28 2.07 -5.95 -9.11
C ASN A 28 1.25 -5.20 -10.17
N PRO A 29 -0.09 -5.16 -10.03
CA PRO A 29 -0.96 -4.58 -11.06
C PRO A 29 -0.76 -3.07 -11.20
N PHE A 30 -0.26 -2.41 -10.16
CA PHE A 30 0.03 -0.98 -10.16
C PHE A 30 1.39 -0.63 -10.77
N GLY A 31 2.22 -1.63 -11.06
CA GLY A 31 3.60 -1.42 -11.53
C GLY A 31 4.44 -0.60 -10.54
N ALA A 32 4.06 -0.60 -9.25
CA ALA A 32 4.69 0.22 -8.23
C ALA A 32 5.95 -0.46 -7.70
N LYS A 33 7.10 0.20 -7.87
CA LYS A 33 8.39 -0.26 -7.34
C LYS A 33 9.04 0.81 -6.51
N CYS A 34 9.58 0.39 -5.38
CA CYS A 34 10.32 1.31 -4.53
C CYS A 34 11.53 1.88 -5.25
N ILE A 35 11.80 3.16 -5.03
CA ILE A 35 12.94 3.86 -5.66
C ILE A 35 14.28 3.35 -5.11
N PHE A 36 14.31 2.95 -3.83
CA PHE A 36 15.52 2.48 -3.15
C PHE A 36 15.80 1.00 -3.38
N CYS A 37 14.87 0.13 -2.95
CA CYS A 37 15.05 -1.32 -2.95
C CYS A 37 14.76 -1.96 -4.33
N LYS A 38 14.11 -1.23 -5.26
CA LYS A 38 13.52 -1.75 -6.51
C LYS A 38 12.53 -2.92 -6.34
N SER A 39 12.18 -3.30 -5.12
CA SER A 39 11.16 -4.31 -4.85
C SER A 39 9.77 -3.79 -5.21
N ALA A 40 8.90 -4.72 -5.63
CA ALA A 40 7.49 -4.43 -5.83
C ALA A 40 6.87 -3.97 -4.52
N MET A 41 6.12 -2.87 -4.57
CA MET A 41 5.45 -2.36 -3.40
C MET A 41 4.17 -3.12 -3.11
N MET A 42 3.80 -3.15 -1.82
CA MET A 42 2.56 -3.76 -1.34
C MET A 42 1.63 -2.66 -0.83
N THR A 43 0.34 -2.78 -1.14
CA THR A 43 -0.70 -1.92 -0.57
C THR A 43 -0.94 -2.32 0.88
N LEU A 44 -1.15 -1.33 1.75
CA LEU A 44 -1.50 -1.58 3.16
C LEU A 44 -2.86 -2.27 3.33
N ASP A 45 -3.72 -2.25 2.31
CA ASP A 45 -4.98 -3.01 2.34
C ASP A 45 -4.75 -4.53 2.39
N THR A 46 -3.67 -5.02 1.77
CA THR A 46 -3.21 -6.42 1.88
C THR A 46 -2.50 -6.70 3.22
N ILE A 47 -2.17 -5.65 3.99
CA ILE A 47 -1.69 -5.72 5.39
C ILE A 47 -2.86 -5.45 6.34
N ARG A 48 -4.11 -5.66 5.91
CA ARG A 48 -5.18 -5.97 6.84
C ARG A 48 -5.04 -7.44 7.20
N PRO A 49 -4.46 -7.80 8.37
CA PRO A 49 -4.84 -9.06 8.95
C PRO A 49 -6.37 -9.04 9.08
N TYR A 50 -6.98 -10.21 9.10
CA TYR A 50 -8.41 -10.45 9.27
C TYR A 50 -8.97 -9.95 10.64
N HIS A 51 -8.54 -8.80 11.15
CA HIS A 51 -8.86 -8.21 12.45
C HIS A 51 -9.24 -6.72 12.35
N LEU A 52 -10.11 -6.35 11.42
CA LEU A 52 -10.95 -5.16 11.63
C LEU A 52 -12.37 -5.38 11.08
N GLY A 53 -12.97 -6.51 11.46
CA GLY A 53 -14.37 -6.47 11.85
C GLY A 53 -14.41 -5.76 13.21
N ALA A 54 -15.14 -4.65 13.29
CA ALA A 54 -15.35 -3.80 14.46
C ALA A 54 -14.20 -2.84 14.81
N LEU A 55 -14.26 -1.63 14.25
CA LEU A 55 -14.36 -0.39 15.03
C LEU A 55 -14.60 0.77 14.05
N SER A 56 -15.80 0.75 13.47
CA SER A 56 -16.46 1.99 13.08
C SER A 56 -17.13 2.53 14.35
N THR A 57 -16.37 3.22 15.18
CA THR A 57 -16.97 4.09 16.20
C THR A 57 -16.51 5.50 15.94
N ALA A 58 -17.46 6.22 15.35
CA ALA A 58 -17.63 7.66 15.37
C ALA A 58 -16.81 8.36 16.45
N GLN A 59 -15.97 9.29 15.97
CA GLN A 59 -15.84 10.65 16.46
C GLN A 59 -16.58 10.94 17.79
N ALA A 60 -15.82 11.05 18.88
CA ALA A 60 -16.20 11.84 20.05
C ALA A 60 -14.95 12.60 20.48
N GLN A 61 -14.95 13.92 20.29
CA GLN A 61 -13.90 14.81 20.77
C GLN A 61 -14.59 15.96 21.50
N PRO A 62 -14.27 16.21 22.79
CA PRO A 62 -14.71 17.41 23.51
C PRO A 62 -13.93 18.66 23.09
#